data_AF-A0A947MPL9-F1
#
_entry.id   AF-A0A947MPL9-F1
#
_cell.length_a   1.000
_cell.length_b   1.000
_cell.length_c   1.000
_cell.angle_alpha   90.00
_cell.angle_beta   90.00
_cell.angle_gamma   90.00
#
_symmetry.space_group_name_H-M   'P 1'
#
loop_
_entity.id
_entity.type
_entity.pdbx_description
1 polymer ?
#
loop_
_entity_poly.entity_id
_entity_poly.type
_entity_poly.pdbx_seq_one_letter_code
_entity_poly.pdbx_strand_id
1 'polypeptide(L)'
;MNARHPLAHRHDSTCTSLRADASQSRATALSGLRYGQQRAALAPMTPSRPEGHPWSPIELDSPPIPLDTAGGLVLGPSVAWLAGVTTALQAPQDFGARPDVAARVAQAVSAHATTLRGHIVALLDASSVSRPGRAPDPTLPTRDDLHAWLGAATVFGSLARDPALALGGAIHVAARLAADAALAGFQALSVLAARRSWRTRAEEEQAPRLARSGRQRTEVDEVFKDAGFARRQVADSGVSVHDWCGLFASAALFRGGGLDEELRAGLYHTANVSDFFHYTQRANARRTPRSIWADGQWWTLRAYHERRGSVRSWLGRSELTRALHDGSGPDVRPGDVLLISHTGSAAPDHIVMVDGWDAETRTVTTLEGNTIGVKAAGDGPERTDGGDLKAGLYQRSGVGMHVRALEGPRRPRDRDRAAYRSRPAATLLGRGRQSAVDFEEHSFASRTVPEALRFTPPEQLSRRDQERIRMRAQK
;
A
#
# COMPACT_ATOMS: atom_id res chain seq x y z
N MET A 1 -9.03 25.34 -63.82
CA MET A 1 -8.45 23.98 -63.71
C MET A 1 -7.09 24.10 -63.03
N ASN A 2 -7.01 23.73 -61.75
CA ASN A 2 -5.78 23.40 -61.03
C ASN A 2 -6.19 22.87 -59.65
N ALA A 3 -6.15 21.56 -59.50
CA ALA A 3 -6.48 20.84 -58.28
C ALA A 3 -5.35 21.01 -57.25
N ARG A 4 -5.68 21.42 -56.03
CA ARG A 4 -4.78 21.38 -54.88
C ARG A 4 -5.16 20.20 -53.99
N HIS A 5 -4.25 19.22 -53.89
CA HIS A 5 -4.27 18.16 -52.89
C HIS A 5 -3.90 18.71 -51.50
N PRO A 6 -4.46 18.16 -50.41
CA PRO A 6 -3.99 18.44 -49.05
C PRO A 6 -2.83 17.51 -48.64
N LEU A 7 -1.79 18.11 -48.08
CA LEU A 7 -0.65 17.44 -47.45
C LEU A 7 -1.09 16.78 -46.13
N ALA A 8 -0.92 15.47 -46.04
CA ALA A 8 -1.02 14.70 -44.81
C ALA A 8 0.33 14.76 -44.07
N HIS A 9 0.32 15.27 -42.84
CA HIS A 9 1.45 15.15 -41.91
C HIS A 9 1.50 13.72 -41.35
N ARG A 10 2.50 12.94 -41.77
CA ARG A 10 2.94 11.73 -41.06
C ARG A 10 3.95 12.13 -39.99
N HIS A 11 3.64 11.78 -38.73
CA HIS A 11 4.63 11.72 -37.66
C HIS A 11 5.29 10.34 -37.69
N ASP A 12 6.49 10.26 -38.26
CA ASP A 12 7.38 9.12 -38.06
C ASP A 12 8.08 9.28 -36.70
N SER A 13 7.68 8.47 -35.72
CA SER A 13 8.47 8.24 -34.51
C SER A 13 9.19 6.91 -34.67
N THR A 14 10.42 6.97 -35.17
CA THR A 14 11.35 5.84 -35.20
C THR A 14 11.73 5.49 -33.76
N CYS A 15 11.17 4.39 -33.27
CA CYS A 15 11.58 3.73 -32.04
C CYS A 15 12.91 3.01 -32.32
N THR A 16 14.01 3.57 -31.83
CA THR A 16 15.33 2.96 -31.92
C THR A 16 15.37 1.71 -31.06
N SER A 17 15.33 0.54 -31.70
CA SER A 17 15.51 -0.75 -31.07
C SER A 17 16.94 -0.89 -30.53
N LEU A 18 17.11 -0.76 -29.21
CA LEU A 18 18.32 -1.23 -28.54
C LEU A 18 18.22 -2.75 -28.39
N ARG A 19 19.20 -3.42 -29.02
CA ARG A 19 19.44 -4.86 -28.94
C ARG A 19 19.55 -5.28 -27.47
N ALA A 20 18.74 -6.26 -27.09
CA ALA A 20 18.88 -6.98 -25.83
C ALA A 20 20.03 -7.99 -25.98
N ASP A 21 21.18 -7.69 -25.40
CA ASP A 21 22.19 -8.72 -25.15
C ASP A 21 21.76 -9.58 -23.97
N ALA A 22 21.72 -10.87 -24.24
CA ALA A 22 21.32 -11.91 -23.31
C ALA A 22 22.37 -12.08 -22.21
N SER A 23 22.05 -11.62 -20.99
CA SER A 23 22.77 -12.04 -19.79
C SER A 23 22.11 -13.30 -19.21
N GLN A 24 22.77 -14.43 -19.47
CA GLN A 24 22.55 -15.68 -18.74
C GLN A 24 22.75 -15.44 -17.24
N SER A 25 21.65 -15.32 -16.50
CA SER A 25 21.68 -15.30 -15.04
C SER A 25 21.28 -16.69 -14.56
N ARG A 26 22.29 -17.45 -14.12
CA ARG A 26 22.13 -18.75 -13.46
C ARG A 26 21.12 -18.64 -12.33
N ALA A 27 20.11 -19.51 -12.38
CA ALA A 27 19.18 -19.73 -11.29
C ALA A 27 19.94 -20.33 -10.09
N THR A 28 20.24 -19.49 -9.10
CA THR A 28 20.67 -19.98 -7.79
C THR A 28 19.45 -20.55 -7.08
N ALA A 29 19.56 -21.81 -6.65
CA ALA A 29 18.54 -22.54 -5.93
C ALA A 29 18.09 -21.81 -4.66
N LEU A 30 16.79 -21.50 -4.58
CA LEU A 30 16.10 -21.24 -3.32
C LEU A 30 15.48 -22.57 -2.89
N SER A 31 16.25 -23.34 -2.11
CA SER A 31 15.76 -24.49 -1.36
C SER A 31 15.34 -24.05 0.03
N GLY A 32 14.08 -24.31 0.39
CA GLY A 32 13.66 -24.47 1.78
C GLY A 32 13.16 -23.23 2.50
N LEU A 33 11.97 -22.75 2.14
CA LEU A 33 11.07 -22.11 3.10
C LEU A 33 9.84 -23.00 3.23
N ARG A 34 9.64 -23.55 4.43
CA ARG A 34 8.45 -24.30 4.79
C ARG A 34 7.29 -23.32 4.83
N TYR A 35 6.32 -23.48 3.92
CA TYR A 35 4.98 -22.90 4.06
C TYR A 35 4.36 -23.49 5.33
N GLY A 36 4.49 -22.78 6.44
CA GLY A 36 3.74 -23.07 7.65
C GLY A 36 2.41 -22.36 7.55
N GLN A 37 1.32 -23.10 7.37
CA GLN A 37 -0.02 -22.59 7.70
C GLN A 37 -0.02 -22.25 9.19
N GLN A 38 0.31 -21.01 9.55
CA GLN A 38 0.05 -20.49 10.88
C GLN A 38 -1.46 -20.22 10.96
N ARG A 39 -2.22 -21.28 11.26
CA ARG A 39 -3.47 -21.09 11.99
C ARG A 39 -3.06 -20.63 13.38
N ALA A 40 -3.17 -19.33 13.64
CA ALA A 40 -3.17 -18.83 15.01
C ALA A 40 -4.31 -19.57 15.74
N ALA A 41 -3.94 -20.55 16.57
CA ALA A 41 -4.87 -21.16 17.50
C ALA A 41 -5.17 -20.11 18.57
N LEU A 42 -6.17 -19.27 18.30
CA LEU A 42 -6.79 -18.48 19.36
C LEU A 42 -7.33 -19.50 20.36
N ALA A 43 -6.76 -19.52 21.57
CA ALA A 43 -7.35 -20.27 22.67
C ALA A 43 -8.82 -19.80 22.78
N PRO A 44 -9.81 -20.70 22.73
CA PRO A 44 -11.19 -20.29 22.91
C PRO A 44 -11.30 -19.68 24.30
N MET A 45 -11.44 -18.35 24.37
CA MET A 45 -12.04 -17.73 25.54
C MET A 45 -13.48 -18.20 25.53
N THR A 46 -13.79 -19.23 26.31
CA THR A 46 -15.16 -19.61 26.61
C THR A 46 -15.73 -18.44 27.41
N PRO A 47 -16.67 -17.63 26.89
CA PRO A 47 -17.35 -16.67 27.73
C PRO A 47 -18.00 -17.47 28.86
N SER A 48 -17.70 -17.14 30.11
CA SER A 48 -18.36 -17.73 31.26
C SER A 48 -19.85 -17.45 31.11
N ARG A 49 -20.61 -18.50 30.76
CA ARG A 49 -22.05 -18.45 30.59
C ARG A 49 -22.64 -18.37 31.99
N PRO A 50 -23.23 -17.24 32.42
CA PRO A 50 -23.95 -17.22 33.69
C PRO A 50 -25.11 -18.21 33.57
N GLU A 51 -25.08 -19.26 34.39
CA GLU A 51 -26.18 -20.20 34.50
C GLU A 51 -27.44 -19.44 34.96
N GLY A 52 -28.47 -19.38 34.12
CA GLY A 52 -29.81 -18.96 34.58
C GLY A 52 -30.61 -18.00 33.69
N HIS A 53 -30.04 -17.39 32.64
CA HIS A 53 -30.83 -16.58 31.71
C HIS A 53 -30.58 -17.03 30.26
N PRO A 54 -31.63 -17.42 29.50
CA PRO A 54 -31.46 -17.84 28.11
C PRO A 54 -30.95 -16.70 27.21
N TRP A 55 -30.98 -15.46 27.71
CA TRP A 55 -30.48 -14.27 27.04
C TRP A 55 -29.94 -13.30 28.10
N SER A 56 -28.67 -13.41 28.49
CA SER A 56 -27.98 -12.15 28.77
C SER A 56 -27.97 -11.39 27.45
N PRO A 57 -28.51 -10.16 27.36
CA PRO A 57 -28.45 -9.38 26.14
C PRO A 57 -26.99 -9.38 25.72
N ILE A 58 -26.70 -9.87 24.51
CA ILE A 58 -25.38 -9.66 23.93
C ILE A 58 -25.16 -8.15 24.07
N GLU A 59 -24.14 -7.78 24.83
CA GLU A 59 -23.72 -6.39 24.91
C GLU A 59 -23.23 -6.03 23.51
N LEU A 60 -24.16 -5.48 22.72
CA LEU A 60 -23.89 -4.94 21.39
C LEU A 60 -23.18 -3.58 21.48
N ASP A 61 -23.04 -3.06 22.70
CA ASP A 61 -22.20 -1.92 22.99
C ASP A 61 -20.78 -2.32 22.69
N SER A 62 -20.25 -1.74 21.61
CA SER A 62 -18.87 -1.96 21.24
C SER A 62 -17.97 -1.51 22.38
N PRO A 63 -16.93 -2.29 22.75
CA PRO A 63 -16.00 -1.83 23.75
C PRO A 63 -15.38 -0.51 23.28
N PRO A 64 -15.11 0.43 24.21
CA PRO A 64 -14.29 1.59 23.86
C PRO A 64 -12.97 1.07 23.28
N ILE A 65 -12.48 1.73 22.24
CA ILE A 65 -11.19 1.37 21.63
C ILE A 65 -10.10 1.59 22.69
N PRO A 66 -9.49 0.52 23.23
CA PRO A 66 -8.63 0.67 24.37
C PRO A 66 -7.30 1.28 23.92
N LEU A 67 -6.87 2.27 24.69
CA LEU A 67 -5.52 2.80 24.64
C LEU A 67 -4.73 2.19 25.81
N ASP A 68 -3.48 1.81 25.58
CA ASP A 68 -2.56 1.44 26.65
C ASP A 68 -2.19 2.67 27.51
N THR A 69 -1.43 2.46 28.58
CA THR A 69 -1.02 3.53 29.49
C THR A 69 -0.14 4.60 28.84
N ALA A 70 0.45 4.31 27.68
CA ALA A 70 1.22 5.24 26.87
C ALA A 70 0.38 5.89 25.74
N GLY A 71 -0.94 5.63 25.69
CA GLY A 71 -1.82 6.11 24.64
C GLY A 71 -1.74 5.30 23.34
N GLY A 72 -1.10 4.12 23.38
CA GLY A 72 -0.97 3.19 22.26
C GLY A 72 -2.25 2.43 21.97
N LEU A 73 -2.54 2.20 20.70
CA LEU A 73 -3.77 1.53 20.30
C LEU A 73 -3.67 0.00 20.50
N VAL A 74 -4.59 -0.59 21.27
CA VAL A 74 -4.63 -2.04 21.54
C VAL A 74 -5.85 -2.68 20.86
N LEU A 75 -5.63 -3.71 20.03
CA LEU A 75 -6.74 -4.37 19.31
C LEU A 75 -7.32 -5.60 20.01
N GLY A 76 -6.61 -6.21 20.96
CA GLY A 76 -7.03 -7.47 21.59
C GLY A 76 -8.52 -7.51 22.00
N PRO A 77 -9.02 -6.54 22.78
CA PRO A 77 -10.44 -6.48 23.15
C PRO A 77 -11.39 -6.30 21.96
N SER A 78 -10.99 -5.54 20.94
CA SER A 78 -11.79 -5.35 19.72
C SER A 78 -11.88 -6.64 18.89
N VAL A 79 -10.78 -7.39 18.79
CA VAL A 79 -10.73 -8.69 18.10
C VAL A 79 -11.62 -9.71 18.83
N ALA A 80 -11.49 -9.81 20.15
CA ALA A 80 -12.30 -10.72 20.97
C ALA A 80 -13.79 -10.39 20.85
N TRP A 81 -14.16 -9.11 20.88
CA TRP A 81 -15.54 -8.67 20.68
C TRP A 81 -16.09 -9.06 19.31
N LEU A 82 -15.38 -8.76 18.22
CA LEU A 82 -15.83 -9.11 16.86
C LEU A 82 -15.98 -10.63 16.67
N ALA A 83 -15.05 -11.41 17.22
CA ALA A 83 -15.11 -12.87 17.20
C ALA A 83 -16.31 -13.40 18.01
N GLY A 84 -16.58 -12.85 19.19
CA GLY A 84 -17.71 -13.21 20.04
C GLY A 84 -19.06 -12.92 19.36
N VAL A 85 -19.20 -11.73 18.78
CA VAL A 85 -20.38 -11.34 18.00
C VAL A 85 -20.60 -12.26 16.80
N THR A 86 -19.52 -12.62 16.10
CA THR A 86 -19.57 -13.55 14.95
C THR A 86 -20.02 -14.95 15.39
N THR A 87 -19.46 -15.45 16.50
CA THR A 87 -19.83 -16.75 17.07
C THR A 87 -21.29 -16.79 17.47
N ALA A 88 -21.78 -15.72 18.09
CA ALA A 88 -23.19 -15.60 18.44
C ALA A 88 -24.09 -15.70 17.21
N LEU A 89 -23.79 -14.97 16.13
CA LEU A 89 -24.59 -15.02 14.90
C LEU A 89 -24.58 -16.39 14.20
N GLN A 90 -23.57 -17.22 14.44
CA GLN A 90 -23.49 -18.58 13.87
C GLN A 90 -24.38 -19.59 14.58
N ALA A 91 -24.89 -19.29 15.78
CA ALA A 91 -25.77 -20.19 16.54
C ALA A 91 -27.20 -20.15 15.95
N PRO A 92 -27.63 -21.16 15.14
CA PRO A 92 -28.84 -21.05 14.33
C PRO A 92 -30.11 -21.03 15.19
N GLN A 93 -30.09 -21.77 16.31
CA GLN A 93 -31.20 -21.83 17.28
C GLN A 93 -31.52 -20.47 17.92
N ASP A 94 -30.59 -19.52 17.88
CA ASP A 94 -30.70 -18.26 18.60
C ASP A 94 -31.03 -17.08 17.64
N PHE A 95 -30.64 -17.15 16.36
CA PHE A 95 -30.73 -15.99 15.45
C PHE A 95 -31.59 -16.20 14.21
N GLY A 96 -31.96 -17.44 13.87
CA GLY A 96 -32.70 -17.79 12.65
C GLY A 96 -34.07 -17.11 12.47
N ALA A 97 -34.56 -16.36 13.46
CA ALA A 97 -35.84 -15.65 13.42
C ALA A 97 -35.76 -14.13 13.71
N ARG A 98 -34.58 -13.54 13.92
CA ARG A 98 -34.46 -12.13 14.39
C ARG A 98 -33.59 -11.24 13.48
N PRO A 99 -34.12 -10.80 12.32
CA PRO A 99 -33.40 -9.90 11.42
C PRO A 99 -33.00 -8.59 12.10
N ASP A 100 -33.80 -8.08 13.03
CA ASP A 100 -33.49 -6.87 13.80
C ASP A 100 -32.13 -6.96 14.53
N VAL A 101 -31.76 -8.14 15.02
CA VAL A 101 -30.49 -8.31 15.74
C VAL A 101 -29.31 -8.30 14.79
N ALA A 102 -29.40 -9.01 13.67
CA ALA A 102 -28.34 -8.99 12.66
C ALA A 102 -28.11 -7.57 12.10
N ALA A 103 -29.17 -6.76 11.98
CA ALA A 103 -29.06 -5.34 11.61
C ALA A 103 -28.31 -4.54 12.68
N ARG A 104 -28.69 -4.68 13.96
CA ARG A 104 -28.02 -3.99 15.08
C ARG A 104 -26.55 -4.40 15.21
N VAL A 105 -26.25 -5.68 15.04
CA VAL A 105 -24.88 -6.21 15.01
C VAL A 105 -24.09 -5.57 13.87
N ALA A 106 -24.62 -5.57 12.64
CA ALA A 106 -23.94 -4.96 11.50
C ALA A 106 -23.70 -3.46 11.71
N GLN A 107 -24.65 -2.75 12.32
CA GLN A 107 -24.50 -1.34 12.69
C GLN A 107 -23.38 -1.15 13.74
N ALA A 108 -23.35 -1.97 14.79
CA ALA A 108 -22.33 -1.90 15.83
C ALA A 108 -20.93 -2.17 15.26
N VAL A 109 -20.77 -3.20 14.43
CA VAL A 109 -19.50 -3.52 13.75
C VAL A 109 -19.08 -2.38 12.82
N SER A 110 -20.02 -1.81 12.06
CA SER A 110 -19.73 -0.66 11.16
C SER A 110 -19.25 0.56 11.93
N ALA A 111 -19.91 0.89 13.05
CA ALA A 111 -19.56 2.01 13.90
C ALA A 111 -18.17 1.80 14.52
N HIS A 112 -17.91 0.63 15.11
CA HIS A 112 -16.62 0.30 15.72
C HIS A 112 -15.46 0.37 14.72
N ALA A 113 -15.64 -0.26 13.55
CA ALA A 113 -14.63 -0.25 12.50
C ALA A 113 -14.34 1.17 11.99
N THR A 114 -15.38 2.01 11.86
CA THR A 114 -15.23 3.40 11.43
C THR A 114 -14.45 4.22 12.46
N THR A 115 -14.79 4.08 13.75
CA THR A 115 -14.07 4.76 14.83
C THR A 115 -12.62 4.29 14.92
N LEU A 116 -12.37 2.98 14.82
CA LEU A 116 -11.04 2.41 14.86
C LEU A 116 -10.16 2.95 13.73
N ARG A 117 -10.67 2.92 12.50
CA ARG A 117 -10.01 3.50 11.34
C ARG A 117 -9.72 5.00 11.56
N GLY A 118 -10.71 5.75 12.05
CA GLY A 118 -10.58 7.17 12.33
C GLY A 118 -9.48 7.48 13.34
N HIS A 119 -9.40 6.72 14.43
CA HIS A 119 -8.35 6.86 15.44
C HIS A 119 -6.95 6.56 14.87
N ILE A 120 -6.79 5.48 14.08
CA ILE A 120 -5.51 5.15 13.46
C ILE A 120 -5.04 6.31 12.56
N VAL A 121 -5.92 6.80 11.69
CA VAL A 121 -5.59 7.91 10.78
C VAL A 121 -5.25 9.18 11.56
N ALA A 122 -6.06 9.54 12.56
CA ALA A 122 -5.83 10.73 13.38
C ALA A 122 -4.50 10.69 14.14
N LEU A 123 -4.12 9.53 14.71
CA LEU A 123 -2.81 9.36 15.37
C LEU A 123 -1.64 9.56 14.39
N LEU A 124 -1.77 9.09 13.14
CA LEU A 124 -0.73 9.23 12.13
C LEU A 124 -0.63 10.66 11.59
N ASP A 125 -1.77 11.31 11.39
CA ASP A 125 -1.82 12.71 10.98
C ASP A 125 -1.28 13.63 12.09
N ALA A 126 -1.61 13.38 13.36
CA ALA A 126 -1.12 14.16 14.50
C ALA A 126 0.39 13.99 14.74
N SER A 127 0.92 12.80 14.46
CA SER A 127 2.37 12.51 14.47
C SER A 127 3.06 12.83 13.15
N SER A 128 2.31 13.34 12.14
CA SER A 128 2.92 13.79 10.90
C SER A 128 3.98 14.82 11.23
N VAL A 129 5.15 14.55 10.70
CA VAL A 129 6.34 15.38 10.81
C VAL A 129 6.16 16.83 10.38
N SER A 130 5.15 17.09 9.53
CA SER A 130 4.80 18.40 9.02
C SER A 130 3.95 19.23 9.97
N ARG A 131 3.37 18.62 11.02
CA ARG A 131 2.53 19.31 11.99
C ARG A 131 3.38 20.13 12.97
N PRO A 132 3.05 21.41 13.19
CA PRO A 132 3.59 22.17 14.32
C PRO A 132 3.24 21.45 15.64
N GLY A 133 4.22 21.28 16.52
CA GLY A 133 4.01 20.59 17.79
C GLY A 133 3.62 19.11 17.63
N ARG A 134 4.05 18.45 16.54
CA ARG A 134 3.72 17.05 16.24
C ARG A 134 3.80 16.15 17.47
N ALA A 135 2.84 15.22 17.57
CA ALA A 135 2.90 14.14 18.54
C ALA A 135 4.13 13.23 18.26
N PRO A 136 4.62 12.48 19.27
CA PRO A 136 5.53 11.36 19.01
C PRO A 136 4.89 10.35 18.06
N ASP A 137 5.70 9.50 17.42
CA ASP A 137 5.16 8.38 16.65
C ASP A 137 4.27 7.53 17.57
N PRO A 138 3.03 7.21 17.18
CA PRO A 138 2.11 6.46 18.01
C PRO A 138 2.56 5.00 18.14
N THR A 139 2.27 4.41 19.28
CA THR A 139 2.27 2.95 19.42
C THR A 139 1.03 2.40 18.72
N LEU A 140 1.27 1.60 17.68
CA LEU A 140 0.22 1.00 16.86
C LEU A 140 0.07 -0.49 17.16
N PRO A 141 -1.06 -1.10 16.78
CA PRO A 141 -1.22 -2.54 16.82
C PRO A 141 -0.16 -3.25 15.97
N THR A 142 0.23 -4.44 16.37
CA THR A 142 1.18 -5.26 15.62
C THR A 142 0.55 -5.79 14.33
N ARG A 143 1.36 -6.35 13.42
CA ARG A 143 0.82 -7.05 12.24
C ARG A 143 -0.07 -8.22 12.63
N ASP A 144 0.33 -8.98 13.64
CA ASP A 144 -0.42 -10.14 14.11
C ASP A 144 -1.79 -9.72 14.65
N ASP A 145 -1.86 -8.61 15.38
CA ASP A 145 -3.13 -8.03 15.84
C ASP A 145 -4.04 -7.63 14.66
N LEU A 146 -3.46 -7.00 13.63
CA LEU A 146 -4.20 -6.57 12.43
C LEU A 146 -4.67 -7.77 11.59
N HIS A 147 -3.87 -8.82 11.50
CA HIS A 147 -4.26 -10.09 10.88
C HIS A 147 -5.36 -10.79 11.66
N ALA A 148 -5.30 -10.80 12.99
CA ALA A 148 -6.34 -11.37 13.83
C ALA A 148 -7.67 -10.62 13.64
N TRP A 149 -7.63 -9.28 13.61
CA TRP A 149 -8.79 -8.45 13.31
C TRP A 149 -9.34 -8.71 11.89
N LEU A 150 -8.48 -8.75 10.86
CA LEU A 150 -8.88 -9.03 9.48
C LEU A 150 -9.48 -10.44 9.32
N GLY A 151 -8.94 -11.42 10.05
CA GLY A 151 -9.46 -12.77 10.14
C GLY A 151 -10.88 -12.78 10.72
N ALA A 152 -11.10 -12.12 11.86
CA ALA A 152 -12.43 -11.98 12.47
C ALA A 152 -13.42 -11.27 11.53
N ALA A 153 -13.00 -10.18 10.88
CA ALA A 153 -13.82 -9.48 9.89
C ALA A 153 -14.20 -10.37 8.69
N THR A 154 -13.31 -11.27 8.29
CA THR A 154 -13.53 -12.21 7.19
C THR A 154 -14.54 -13.28 7.56
N VAL A 155 -14.45 -13.83 8.78
CA VAL A 155 -15.44 -14.79 9.28
C VAL A 155 -16.80 -14.10 9.40
N PHE A 156 -16.86 -12.89 9.96
CA PHE A 156 -18.08 -12.10 10.03
C PHE A 156 -18.70 -11.84 8.65
N GLY A 157 -17.90 -11.39 7.68
CA GLY A 157 -18.35 -11.17 6.30
C GLY A 157 -18.81 -12.43 5.59
N SER A 158 -18.35 -13.61 6.01
CA SER A 158 -18.81 -14.88 5.44
C SER A 158 -20.28 -15.17 5.74
N LEU A 159 -20.79 -14.65 6.86
CA LEU A 159 -22.19 -14.75 7.27
C LEU A 159 -23.14 -14.05 6.30
N ALA A 160 -22.66 -13.04 5.56
CA ALA A 160 -23.45 -12.35 4.54
C ALA A 160 -23.91 -13.27 3.38
N ARG A 161 -23.29 -14.45 3.24
CA ARG A 161 -23.64 -15.45 2.22
C ARG A 161 -24.61 -16.50 2.72
N ASP A 162 -24.93 -16.50 4.02
CA ASP A 162 -25.91 -17.42 4.58
C ASP A 162 -27.32 -16.94 4.21
N PRO A 163 -28.08 -17.70 3.39
CA PRO A 163 -29.43 -17.31 3.01
C PRO A 163 -30.38 -17.22 4.21
N ALA A 164 -30.07 -17.86 5.35
CA ALA A 164 -30.85 -17.75 6.57
C ALA A 164 -30.74 -16.36 7.22
N LEU A 165 -29.66 -15.62 6.97
CA LEU A 165 -29.45 -14.27 7.45
C LEU A 165 -29.95 -13.29 6.38
N ALA A 166 -31.24 -12.91 6.45
CA ALA A 166 -31.94 -12.01 5.53
C ALA A 166 -31.33 -10.58 5.39
N LEU A 167 -30.13 -10.34 5.90
CA LEU A 167 -29.41 -9.07 5.93
C LEU A 167 -28.00 -9.15 5.34
N GLY A 168 -27.78 -10.04 4.37
CA GLY A 168 -26.48 -10.20 3.72
C GLY A 168 -25.80 -8.88 3.30
N GLY A 169 -26.58 -7.91 2.82
CA GLY A 169 -26.06 -6.59 2.45
C GLY A 169 -25.44 -5.80 3.61
N ALA A 170 -26.11 -5.72 4.77
CA ALA A 170 -25.62 -4.93 5.91
C ALA A 170 -24.38 -5.58 6.54
N ILE A 171 -24.39 -6.90 6.72
CA ILE A 171 -23.22 -7.66 7.20
C ILE A 171 -22.03 -7.47 6.25
N HIS A 172 -22.27 -7.53 4.94
CA HIS A 172 -21.22 -7.32 3.95
C HIS A 172 -20.60 -5.91 4.06
N VAL A 173 -21.41 -4.85 4.17
CA VAL A 173 -20.91 -3.47 4.36
C VAL A 173 -20.08 -3.36 5.64
N ALA A 174 -20.58 -3.90 6.75
CA ALA A 174 -19.89 -3.88 8.04
C ALA A 174 -18.53 -4.61 7.98
N ALA A 175 -18.49 -5.79 7.34
CA ALA A 175 -17.25 -6.54 7.13
C ALA A 175 -16.24 -5.76 6.28
N ARG A 176 -16.70 -5.04 5.25
CA ARG A 176 -15.84 -4.18 4.41
C ARG A 176 -15.22 -3.04 5.21
N LEU A 177 -16.00 -2.39 6.07
CA LEU A 177 -15.50 -1.34 6.96
C LEU A 177 -14.48 -1.90 7.96
N ALA A 178 -14.72 -3.08 8.52
CA ALA A 178 -13.76 -3.75 9.38
C ALA A 178 -12.46 -4.09 8.65
N ALA A 179 -12.52 -4.60 7.42
CA ALA A 179 -11.33 -4.81 6.60
C ALA A 179 -10.58 -3.50 6.27
N ASP A 180 -11.29 -2.40 6.02
CA ASP A 180 -10.68 -1.08 5.79
C ASP A 180 -9.98 -0.53 7.05
N ALA A 181 -10.50 -0.81 8.24
CA ALA A 181 -9.83 -0.48 9.50
C ALA A 181 -8.51 -1.26 9.67
N ALA A 182 -8.49 -2.54 9.31
CA ALA A 182 -7.26 -3.35 9.28
C ALA A 182 -6.23 -2.76 8.31
N LEU A 183 -6.69 -2.42 7.09
CA LEU A 183 -5.87 -1.80 6.06
C LEU A 183 -5.25 -0.49 6.54
N ALA A 184 -6.01 0.37 7.23
CA ALA A 184 -5.49 1.60 7.80
C ALA A 184 -4.35 1.32 8.80
N GLY A 185 -4.45 0.25 9.60
CA GLY A 185 -3.38 -0.19 10.49
C GLY A 185 -2.11 -0.65 9.74
N PHE A 186 -2.26 -1.48 8.70
CA PHE A 186 -1.11 -1.91 7.89
C PHE A 186 -0.45 -0.73 7.17
N GLN A 187 -1.24 0.20 6.65
CA GLN A 187 -0.78 1.44 6.04
C GLN A 187 -0.04 2.32 7.07
N ALA A 188 -0.56 2.44 8.28
CA ALA A 188 0.08 3.19 9.36
C ALA A 188 1.45 2.62 9.76
N LEU A 189 1.56 1.29 9.90
CA LEU A 189 2.85 0.62 10.12
C LEU A 189 3.84 0.87 8.98
N SER A 190 3.34 0.91 7.74
CA SER A 190 4.13 1.23 6.55
C SER A 190 4.68 2.66 6.56
N VAL A 191 3.87 3.63 6.99
CA VAL A 191 4.29 5.02 7.17
C VAL A 191 5.36 5.14 8.25
N LEU A 192 5.20 4.48 9.40
CA LEU A 192 6.23 4.49 10.45
C LEU A 192 7.55 3.87 9.98
N ALA A 193 7.50 2.81 9.16
CA ALA A 193 8.70 2.23 8.54
C ALA A 193 9.38 3.23 7.58
N ALA A 194 8.61 3.90 6.72
CA ALA A 194 9.12 4.93 5.82
C ALA A 194 9.74 6.13 6.58
N ARG A 195 9.10 6.59 7.66
CA ARG A 195 9.63 7.65 8.54
C ARG A 195 10.97 7.24 9.16
N ARG A 196 11.09 6.00 9.62
CA ARG A 196 12.34 5.46 10.18
C ARG A 196 13.46 5.48 9.15
N SER A 197 13.21 4.96 7.94
CA SER A 197 14.15 5.01 6.81
C SER A 197 14.62 6.44 6.52
N TRP A 198 13.70 7.40 6.55
CA TRP A 198 14.02 8.81 6.36
C TRP A 198 14.93 9.36 7.47
N ARG A 199 14.62 9.09 8.75
CA ARG A 199 15.42 9.57 9.89
C ARG A 199 16.83 8.98 9.93
N THR A 200 16.95 7.66 9.77
CA THR A 200 18.26 6.98 9.77
C THR A 200 19.17 7.56 8.70
N ARG A 201 18.62 7.87 7.51
CA ARG A 201 19.40 8.53 6.46
C ARG A 201 19.83 9.95 6.84
N ALA A 202 18.92 10.73 7.45
CA ALA A 202 19.25 12.09 7.88
C ALA A 202 20.41 12.10 8.88
N GLU A 203 20.49 11.08 9.73
CA GLU A 203 21.60 10.85 10.67
C GLU A 203 22.88 10.38 9.94
N GLU A 204 22.78 9.40 9.02
CA GLU A 204 23.91 8.91 8.22
C GLU A 204 24.55 9.99 7.34
N GLU A 205 23.75 10.91 6.76
CA GLU A 205 24.26 12.02 5.95
C GLU A 205 25.05 13.06 6.79
N GLN A 206 24.80 13.12 8.10
CA GLN A 206 25.52 13.99 9.04
C GLN A 206 26.78 13.35 9.62
N ALA A 207 26.89 12.02 9.60
CA ALA A 207 28.05 11.31 10.14
C ALA A 207 29.29 11.45 9.21
N PRO A 208 30.50 11.69 9.76
CA PRO A 208 31.73 11.64 8.97
C PRO A 208 31.87 10.28 8.29
N ARG A 209 32.07 10.26 6.97
CA ARG A 209 32.32 9.03 6.21
C ARG A 209 33.70 8.47 6.57
N LEU A 210 33.78 7.78 7.69
CA LEU A 210 34.96 7.00 8.05
C LEU A 210 35.13 5.89 7.01
N ALA A 211 36.30 5.85 6.39
CA ALA A 211 36.70 4.81 5.43
C ALA A 211 36.81 3.46 6.15
N ARG A 212 35.67 2.80 6.41
CA ARG A 212 35.64 1.46 7.00
C ARG A 212 35.83 0.41 5.92
N SER A 213 36.92 -0.34 6.03
CA SER A 213 37.13 -1.60 5.30
C SER A 213 36.07 -2.61 5.75
N GLY A 214 35.18 -2.99 4.83
CA GLY A 214 33.96 -3.75 5.13
C GLY A 214 32.73 -2.86 5.10
N ARG A 215 32.16 -2.66 3.91
CA ARG A 215 30.98 -1.80 3.71
C ARG A 215 29.79 -2.39 4.48
N GLN A 216 29.43 -1.75 5.60
CA GLN A 216 28.16 -2.01 6.28
C GLN A 216 27.00 -1.77 5.30
N ARG A 217 25.93 -2.57 5.41
CA ARG A 217 24.72 -2.34 4.60
C ARG A 217 24.15 -0.97 4.94
N THR A 218 23.88 -0.20 3.92
CA THR A 218 23.27 1.13 4.01
C THR A 218 21.74 1.00 4.00
N GLU A 219 21.02 2.04 4.43
CA GLU A 219 19.55 2.06 4.32
C GLU A 219 19.08 1.82 2.87
N VAL A 220 19.85 2.29 1.88
CA VAL A 220 19.60 2.03 0.46
C VAL A 220 19.63 0.53 0.16
N ASP A 221 20.61 -0.20 0.69
CA ASP A 221 20.74 -1.65 0.49
C ASP A 221 19.58 -2.42 1.14
N GLU A 222 19.01 -1.92 2.24
CA GLU A 222 17.81 -2.51 2.84
C GLU A 222 16.56 -2.19 2.01
N VAL A 223 16.41 -0.98 1.49
CA VAL A 223 15.30 -0.65 0.57
C VAL A 223 15.32 -1.54 -0.67
N PHE A 224 16.48 -1.78 -1.29
CA PHE A 224 16.56 -2.70 -2.44
C PHE A 224 16.14 -4.12 -2.08
N LYS A 225 16.63 -4.64 -0.94
CA LYS A 225 16.27 -5.97 -0.45
C LYS A 225 14.76 -6.07 -0.18
N ASP A 226 14.22 -5.08 0.52
CA ASP A 226 12.82 -5.06 0.95
C ASP A 226 11.86 -4.70 -0.19
N ALA A 227 12.36 -4.13 -1.29
CA ALA A 227 11.60 -4.03 -2.52
C ALA A 227 11.62 -5.35 -3.31
N GLY A 228 12.64 -6.19 -3.16
CA GLY A 228 12.74 -7.49 -3.86
C GLY A 228 13.83 -7.59 -4.91
N PHE A 229 14.79 -6.68 -4.88
CA PHE A 229 15.97 -6.75 -5.70
C PHE A 229 17.03 -7.62 -5.04
N ALA A 230 17.93 -8.18 -5.85
CA ALA A 230 19.06 -8.94 -5.35
C ALA A 230 19.81 -8.12 -4.28
N ARG A 231 20.29 -8.79 -3.22
CA ARG A 231 20.90 -8.19 -2.01
C ARG A 231 22.08 -7.24 -2.27
N ARG A 232 22.58 -7.17 -3.51
CA ARG A 232 23.68 -6.33 -3.97
C ARG A 232 23.35 -5.82 -5.38
N GLN A 233 22.67 -4.69 -5.48
CA GLN A 233 22.89 -3.85 -6.64
C GLN A 233 24.08 -2.97 -6.32
N VAL A 234 25.21 -3.23 -6.97
CA VAL A 234 26.24 -2.22 -7.06
C VAL A 234 25.60 -1.15 -7.92
N ALA A 235 25.10 -0.07 -7.30
CA ALA A 235 24.93 1.18 -7.99
C ALA A 235 26.34 1.65 -8.35
N ASP A 236 26.97 0.97 -9.31
CA ASP A 236 28.17 1.45 -9.96
C ASP A 236 27.83 2.86 -10.46
N SER A 237 28.75 3.77 -10.17
CA SER A 237 28.60 5.22 -10.00
C SER A 237 28.12 5.99 -11.24
N GLY A 238 26.95 5.64 -11.77
CA GLY A 238 26.37 6.26 -12.96
C GLY A 238 25.02 5.70 -13.42
N VAL A 239 24.54 4.57 -12.86
CA VAL A 239 23.24 4.00 -13.28
C VAL A 239 22.10 4.63 -12.47
N SER A 240 21.24 5.38 -13.16
CA SER A 240 19.98 5.85 -12.60
C SER A 240 19.07 4.64 -12.34
N VAL A 241 18.66 4.45 -11.08
CA VAL A 241 17.60 3.50 -10.76
C VAL A 241 16.27 4.18 -11.04
N HIS A 242 15.79 4.06 -12.28
CA HIS A 242 14.55 4.69 -12.75
C HIS A 242 13.31 4.36 -11.89
N ASP A 243 13.33 3.21 -11.22
CA ASP A 243 12.24 2.70 -10.39
C ASP A 243 12.34 3.14 -8.90
N TRP A 244 13.36 3.91 -8.51
CA TRP A 244 13.72 4.13 -7.09
C TRP A 244 12.58 4.68 -6.21
N CYS A 245 11.77 5.61 -6.72
CA CYS A 245 10.64 6.16 -5.97
C CYS A 245 9.58 5.08 -5.65
N GLY A 246 9.35 4.18 -6.59
CA GLY A 246 8.49 3.01 -6.41
C GLY A 246 9.08 1.96 -5.48
N LEU A 247 10.41 1.74 -5.56
CA LEU A 247 11.12 0.83 -4.65
C LEU A 247 10.96 1.25 -3.20
N PHE A 248 11.15 2.54 -2.91
CA PHE A 248 10.99 3.08 -1.56
C PHE A 248 9.57 2.85 -1.02
N ALA A 249 8.55 3.20 -1.80
CA ALA A 249 7.16 2.99 -1.39
C ALA A 249 6.86 1.51 -1.15
N SER A 250 7.30 0.62 -2.06
CA SER A 250 7.11 -0.83 -1.93
C SER A 250 7.84 -1.43 -0.72
N ALA A 251 9.07 -0.98 -0.45
CA ALA A 251 9.88 -1.43 0.68
C ALA A 251 9.23 -1.01 2.00
N ALA A 252 8.70 0.21 2.10
CA ALA A 252 7.99 0.67 3.28
C ALA A 252 6.70 -0.12 3.53
N LEU A 253 5.91 -0.40 2.48
CA LEU A 253 4.71 -1.24 2.56
C LEU A 253 5.05 -2.68 3.01
N PHE A 254 6.14 -3.24 2.49
CA PHE A 254 6.63 -4.57 2.87
C PHE A 254 7.19 -4.62 4.29
N ARG A 255 8.12 -3.72 4.63
CA ARG A 255 8.83 -3.70 5.93
C ARG A 255 7.94 -3.23 7.08
N GLY A 256 6.99 -2.35 6.84
CA GLY A 256 6.05 -1.86 7.86
C GLY A 256 4.78 -2.69 7.91
N GLY A 257 3.95 -2.61 6.86
CA GLY A 257 2.64 -3.26 6.82
C GLY A 257 2.67 -4.76 6.52
N GLY A 258 3.70 -5.27 5.85
CA GLY A 258 3.76 -6.68 5.42
C GLY A 258 3.12 -6.94 4.07
N LEU A 259 3.15 -5.95 3.16
CA LEU A 259 2.72 -6.16 1.76
C LEU A 259 3.38 -7.42 1.21
N ASP A 260 2.63 -8.28 0.53
CA ASP A 260 3.16 -9.53 -0.01
C ASP A 260 4.35 -9.30 -0.96
N GLU A 261 5.32 -10.20 -0.89
CA GLU A 261 6.57 -10.13 -1.64
C GLU A 261 6.35 -10.00 -3.16
N GLU A 262 5.39 -10.76 -3.70
CA GLU A 262 5.12 -10.88 -5.13
C GLU A 262 4.34 -9.66 -5.69
N LEU A 263 3.80 -8.82 -4.80
CA LEU A 263 3.04 -7.62 -5.16
C LEU A 263 3.91 -6.36 -5.29
N ARG A 264 5.10 -6.34 -4.67
CA ARG A 264 5.99 -5.16 -4.61
C ARG A 264 6.32 -4.59 -5.98
N ALA A 265 6.56 -5.46 -6.96
CA ALA A 265 6.91 -5.08 -8.32
C ALA A 265 5.85 -4.21 -9.02
N GLY A 266 4.59 -4.29 -8.59
CA GLY A 266 3.51 -3.48 -9.10
C GLY A 266 3.70 -1.98 -8.82
N LEU A 267 4.54 -1.63 -7.85
CA LEU A 267 4.76 -0.25 -7.43
C LEU A 267 6.05 0.35 -7.98
N TYR A 268 6.87 -0.38 -8.73
CA TYR A 268 8.21 0.08 -9.14
C TYR A 268 8.19 1.27 -10.10
N HIS A 269 7.17 1.38 -10.96
CA HIS A 269 7.11 2.37 -12.03
C HIS A 269 5.72 2.99 -12.11
N THR A 270 5.61 4.27 -12.51
CA THR A 270 4.34 5.01 -12.47
C THR A 270 3.25 4.35 -13.34
N ALA A 271 3.63 3.84 -14.51
CA ALA A 271 2.74 3.06 -15.37
C ALA A 271 2.23 1.77 -14.71
N ASN A 272 3.07 1.12 -13.90
CA ASN A 272 2.75 -0.12 -13.20
C ASN A 272 1.83 0.11 -12.00
N VAL A 273 1.99 1.23 -11.30
CA VAL A 273 1.13 1.61 -10.18
C VAL A 273 -0.32 1.68 -10.64
N SER A 274 -0.58 2.35 -11.77
CA SER A 274 -1.93 2.38 -12.35
C SER A 274 -2.44 0.97 -12.67
N ASP A 275 -1.62 0.13 -13.30
CA ASP A 275 -1.97 -1.27 -13.59
C ASP A 275 -2.28 -2.08 -12.32
N PHE A 276 -1.50 -1.88 -11.26
CA PHE A 276 -1.64 -2.57 -9.98
C PHE A 276 -3.01 -2.28 -9.36
N PHE A 277 -3.42 -1.02 -9.31
CA PHE A 277 -4.69 -0.62 -8.71
C PHE A 277 -5.92 -0.93 -9.59
N HIS A 278 -5.75 -1.05 -10.92
CA HIS A 278 -6.83 -1.45 -11.84
C HIS A 278 -6.90 -2.96 -12.11
N TYR A 279 -6.02 -3.76 -11.51
CA TYR A 279 -5.85 -5.18 -11.83
C TYR A 279 -5.53 -5.43 -13.31
N THR A 280 -4.79 -4.53 -13.96
CA THR A 280 -4.35 -4.63 -15.36
C THR A 280 -2.85 -4.89 -15.49
N GLN A 281 -2.38 -5.07 -16.72
CA GLN A 281 -1.01 -5.42 -17.07
C GLN A 281 -0.58 -4.74 -18.38
N ARG A 282 -1.06 -3.53 -18.63
CA ARG A 282 -0.85 -2.82 -19.89
C ARG A 282 0.62 -2.41 -20.06
N ALA A 283 1.28 -1.99 -18.98
CA ALA A 283 2.66 -1.53 -18.98
C ALA A 283 3.66 -2.69 -18.84
N ASN A 284 3.42 -3.63 -17.92
CA ASN A 284 4.31 -4.77 -17.71
C ASN A 284 3.59 -5.98 -17.12
N ALA A 285 3.36 -7.00 -17.95
CA ALA A 285 2.66 -8.22 -17.57
C ALA A 285 3.39 -9.12 -16.54
N ARG A 286 4.61 -8.79 -16.12
CA ARG A 286 5.33 -9.56 -15.09
C ARG A 286 5.30 -8.90 -13.71
N ARG A 287 4.95 -7.62 -13.62
CA ARG A 287 5.06 -6.84 -12.38
C ARG A 287 3.76 -6.74 -11.58
N THR A 288 2.61 -7.00 -12.19
CA THR A 288 1.30 -6.95 -11.51
C THR A 288 0.60 -8.30 -11.61
N PRO A 289 0.53 -9.12 -10.54
CA PRO A 289 -0.12 -10.41 -10.62
C PRO A 289 -1.60 -10.35 -11.01
N ARG A 290 -2.10 -11.41 -11.65
CA ARG A 290 -3.49 -11.52 -12.14
C ARG A 290 -4.30 -12.58 -11.41
N SER A 291 -3.61 -13.53 -10.78
CA SER A 291 -4.22 -14.61 -10.04
C SER A 291 -3.58 -14.77 -8.68
N ILE A 292 -4.38 -15.31 -7.76
CA ILE A 292 -4.04 -15.54 -6.35
C ILE A 292 -4.55 -16.92 -5.97
N TRP A 293 -3.72 -17.70 -5.29
CA TRP A 293 -4.12 -18.98 -4.72
C TRP A 293 -4.61 -18.76 -3.30
N ALA A 294 -5.91 -18.98 -3.10
CA ALA A 294 -6.56 -18.80 -1.81
C ALA A 294 -7.80 -19.69 -1.70
N ASP A 295 -8.16 -20.08 -0.49
CA ASP A 295 -9.32 -20.96 -0.24
C ASP A 295 -9.29 -22.25 -1.09
N GLY A 296 -8.10 -22.84 -1.25
CA GLY A 296 -7.88 -24.09 -1.97
C GLY A 296 -8.03 -24.01 -3.50
N GLN A 297 -8.01 -22.81 -4.08
CA GLN A 297 -8.13 -22.63 -5.54
C GLN A 297 -7.47 -21.33 -6.03
N TRP A 298 -7.21 -21.26 -7.33
CA TRP A 298 -6.82 -20.04 -8.02
C TRP A 298 -8.04 -19.18 -8.30
N TRP A 299 -7.93 -17.90 -7.96
CA TRP A 299 -8.88 -16.87 -8.30
C TRP A 299 -8.26 -15.91 -9.31
N THR A 300 -9.09 -15.16 -10.04
CA THR A 300 -8.60 -13.86 -10.52
C THR A 300 -8.43 -12.96 -9.30
N LEU A 301 -7.33 -12.20 -9.26
CA LEU A 301 -6.98 -11.39 -8.09
C LEU A 301 -8.11 -10.42 -7.71
N ARG A 302 -8.72 -9.77 -8.72
CA ARG A 302 -9.87 -8.89 -8.53
C ARG A 302 -11.07 -9.61 -7.93
N ALA A 303 -11.44 -10.78 -8.45
CA ALA A 303 -12.61 -11.52 -7.95
C ALA A 303 -12.40 -11.97 -6.50
N TYR A 304 -11.18 -12.36 -6.12
CA TYR A 304 -10.89 -12.69 -4.73
C TYR A 304 -11.01 -11.48 -3.81
N HIS A 305 -10.49 -10.33 -4.22
CA HIS A 305 -10.63 -9.08 -3.46
C HIS A 305 -12.08 -8.61 -3.34
N GLU A 306 -12.88 -8.73 -4.41
CA GLU A 306 -14.31 -8.45 -4.39
C GLU A 306 -15.04 -9.38 -3.42
N ARG A 307 -14.72 -10.68 -3.45
CA ARG A 307 -15.26 -11.67 -2.51
C ARG A 307 -14.88 -11.36 -1.05
N ARG A 308 -13.65 -10.90 -0.80
CA ARG A 308 -13.19 -10.47 0.53
C ARG A 308 -13.70 -9.08 0.91
N GLY A 309 -14.41 -8.38 0.02
CA GLY A 309 -14.92 -7.03 0.25
C GLY A 309 -13.83 -5.94 0.31
N SER A 310 -12.59 -6.27 -0.07
CA SER A 310 -11.43 -5.41 0.05
C SER A 310 -10.81 -5.20 -1.33
N VAL A 311 -11.48 -4.44 -2.18
CA VAL A 311 -10.97 -4.11 -3.51
C VAL A 311 -9.99 -2.95 -3.40
N ARG A 312 -8.88 -3.02 -4.15
CA ARG A 312 -7.97 -1.89 -4.36
C ARG A 312 -8.76 -0.71 -4.91
N SER A 313 -8.44 0.49 -4.44
CA SER A 313 -9.10 1.71 -4.88
C SER A 313 -8.13 2.57 -5.67
N TRP A 314 -8.63 3.14 -6.77
CA TRP A 314 -7.94 4.14 -7.57
C TRP A 314 -8.85 5.37 -7.71
N LEU A 315 -8.32 6.55 -7.38
CA LEU A 315 -8.91 7.83 -7.77
C LEU A 315 -8.01 8.49 -8.80
N GLY A 316 -8.56 8.82 -9.97
CA GLY A 316 -7.86 9.57 -10.99
C GLY A 316 -7.84 11.07 -10.70
N ARG A 317 -7.03 11.81 -11.48
CA ARG A 317 -6.91 13.28 -11.39
C ARG A 317 -8.26 13.99 -11.33
N SER A 318 -9.21 13.65 -12.20
CA SER A 318 -10.51 14.33 -12.27
C SER A 318 -11.34 14.17 -10.99
N GLU A 319 -11.28 12.99 -10.35
CA GLU A 319 -11.96 12.71 -9.08
C GLU A 319 -11.30 13.46 -7.94
N LEU A 320 -9.97 13.45 -7.89
CA LEU A 320 -9.19 14.20 -6.90
C LEU A 320 -9.44 15.71 -7.02
N THR A 321 -9.42 16.27 -8.23
CA THR A 321 -9.70 17.70 -8.47
C THR A 321 -11.12 18.06 -8.08
N ARG A 322 -12.12 17.22 -8.41
CA ARG A 322 -13.51 17.44 -8.02
C ARG A 322 -13.66 17.46 -6.50
N ALA A 323 -13.08 16.48 -5.82
CA ALA A 323 -13.18 16.37 -4.37
C ALA A 323 -12.52 17.55 -3.62
N LEU A 324 -11.49 18.17 -4.22
CA LEU A 324 -10.88 19.40 -3.70
C LEU A 324 -11.78 20.61 -3.91
N HIS A 325 -12.31 20.76 -5.13
CA HIS A 325 -13.20 21.85 -5.50
C HIS A 325 -14.49 21.86 -4.67
N ASP A 326 -15.13 20.71 -4.50
CA ASP A 326 -16.41 20.57 -3.82
C ASP A 326 -16.27 20.56 -2.28
N GLY A 327 -15.04 20.71 -1.76
CA GLY A 327 -14.75 20.77 -0.33
C GLY A 327 -14.90 19.45 0.41
N SER A 328 -15.21 18.34 -0.27
CA SER A 328 -15.35 17.01 0.35
C SER A 328 -14.01 16.41 0.80
N GLY A 329 -12.89 16.94 0.30
CA GLY A 329 -11.56 16.41 0.52
C GLY A 329 -11.29 15.15 -0.33
N PRO A 330 -10.04 14.91 -0.77
CA PRO A 330 -9.73 13.91 -1.80
C PRO A 330 -9.76 12.42 -1.37
N ASP A 331 -10.32 12.08 -0.20
CA ASP A 331 -10.18 10.77 0.45
C ASP A 331 -8.72 10.27 0.36
N VAL A 332 -7.80 11.05 0.94
CA VAL A 332 -6.38 10.75 1.02
C VAL A 332 -6.05 10.50 2.49
N ARG A 333 -5.29 9.45 2.77
CA ARG A 333 -4.87 9.11 4.14
C ARG A 333 -3.43 8.57 4.19
N PRO A 334 -2.80 8.54 5.37
CA PRO A 334 -1.49 7.93 5.57
C PRO A 334 -1.38 6.53 4.94
N GLY A 335 -0.29 6.29 4.21
CA GLY A 335 0.04 5.03 3.54
C GLY A 335 -0.60 4.81 2.17
N ASP A 336 -1.48 5.69 1.70
CA ASP A 336 -1.89 5.72 0.30
C ASP A 336 -0.66 5.98 -0.61
N VAL A 337 -0.70 5.48 -1.85
CA VAL A 337 0.32 5.74 -2.87
C VAL A 337 -0.21 6.79 -3.84
N LEU A 338 0.54 7.86 -4.06
CA LEU A 338 0.18 8.88 -5.04
C LEU A 338 1.09 8.82 -6.25
N LEU A 339 0.49 9.03 -7.42
CA LEU A 339 1.20 9.41 -8.63
C LEU A 339 1.15 10.92 -8.78
N ILE A 340 2.32 11.54 -8.91
CA ILE A 340 2.45 12.98 -9.07
C ILE A 340 3.29 13.33 -10.29
N SER A 341 3.15 14.56 -10.76
CA SER A 341 4.13 15.19 -11.63
C SER A 341 4.78 16.39 -10.95
N HIS A 342 6.10 16.33 -10.77
CA HIS A 342 6.89 17.47 -10.27
C HIS A 342 6.92 18.62 -11.27
N THR A 343 6.89 18.29 -12.56
CA THR A 343 6.94 19.28 -13.65
C THR A 343 5.60 19.98 -13.87
N GLY A 344 4.50 19.37 -13.41
CA GLY A 344 3.13 19.80 -13.68
C GLY A 344 2.57 19.22 -14.98
N SER A 345 3.25 18.22 -15.57
CA SER A 345 2.79 17.56 -16.78
C SER A 345 1.54 16.71 -16.53
N ALA A 346 0.87 16.30 -17.61
CA ALA A 346 -0.26 15.38 -17.52
C ALA A 346 0.14 13.93 -17.22
N ALA A 347 1.44 13.59 -17.36
CA ALA A 347 1.96 12.26 -17.12
C ALA A 347 2.67 12.18 -15.75
N PRO A 348 2.49 11.10 -14.98
CA PRO A 348 3.16 10.96 -13.70
C PRO A 348 4.64 10.66 -13.90
N ASP A 349 5.50 11.48 -13.30
CA ASP A 349 6.95 11.34 -13.27
C ASP A 349 7.47 10.85 -11.92
N HIS A 350 6.58 10.65 -10.94
CA HIS A 350 6.97 10.28 -9.59
C HIS A 350 5.91 9.49 -8.82
N ILE A 351 6.39 8.67 -7.88
CA ILE A 351 5.59 7.85 -6.95
C ILE A 351 5.94 8.28 -5.53
N VAL A 352 4.94 8.56 -4.71
CA VAL A 352 5.14 8.91 -3.30
C VAL A 352 4.17 8.16 -2.41
N MET A 353 4.54 7.98 -1.15
CA MET A 353 3.65 7.51 -0.09
C MET A 353 3.11 8.71 0.68
N VAL A 354 1.84 8.67 1.08
CA VAL A 354 1.24 9.70 1.94
C VAL A 354 1.70 9.50 3.37
N ASP A 355 2.24 10.55 3.98
CA ASP A 355 2.52 10.62 5.42
C ASP A 355 1.30 11.10 6.22
N GLY A 356 0.58 12.08 5.67
CA GLY A 356 -0.61 12.64 6.28
C GLY A 356 -1.35 13.63 5.39
N TRP A 357 -2.59 13.92 5.75
CA TRP A 357 -3.45 14.90 5.11
C TRP A 357 -3.86 15.99 6.11
N ASP A 358 -3.79 17.23 5.68
CA ASP A 358 -4.29 18.36 6.44
C ASP A 358 -5.47 19.03 5.73
N ALA A 359 -6.67 18.75 6.23
CA ALA A 359 -7.91 19.27 5.68
C ALA A 359 -8.02 20.79 5.81
N GLU A 360 -7.46 21.38 6.87
CA GLU A 360 -7.51 22.83 7.12
C GLU A 360 -6.67 23.58 6.08
N THR A 361 -5.41 23.17 5.91
CA THR A 361 -4.50 23.82 4.95
C THR A 361 -4.63 23.26 3.52
N ARG A 362 -5.46 22.23 3.33
CA ARG A 362 -5.59 21.44 2.09
C ARG A 362 -4.23 20.97 1.55
N THR A 363 -3.37 20.50 2.46
CA THR A 363 -2.03 20.03 2.12
C THR A 363 -1.87 18.53 2.35
N VAL A 364 -1.14 17.88 1.45
CA VAL A 364 -0.69 16.50 1.64
C VAL A 364 0.79 16.48 1.95
N THR A 365 1.15 15.74 3.00
CA THR A 365 2.54 15.45 3.32
C THR A 365 2.89 14.09 2.73
N THR A 366 4.00 14.01 2.00
CA THR A 366 4.40 12.81 1.27
C THR A 366 5.84 12.42 1.56
N LEU A 367 6.09 11.12 1.65
CA LEU A 367 7.40 10.49 1.76
C LEU A 367 7.81 9.97 0.37
N GLU A 368 9.00 10.33 -0.11
CA GLU A 368 9.47 10.00 -1.45
C GLU A 368 10.89 9.40 -1.44
N GLY A 369 11.13 8.39 -2.28
CA GLY A 369 12.43 7.75 -2.40
C GLY A 369 13.45 8.59 -3.17
N ASN A 370 13.04 9.33 -4.22
CA ASN A 370 13.95 10.08 -5.08
C ASN A 370 13.75 11.60 -4.94
N THR A 371 14.27 12.19 -3.88
CA THR A 371 14.45 13.64 -3.89
C THR A 371 15.54 13.96 -4.91
N ILE A 372 15.15 14.52 -6.06
CA ILE A 372 16.09 15.18 -6.98
C ILE A 372 16.99 16.04 -6.09
N GLY A 373 18.29 15.70 -6.02
CA GLY A 373 19.20 16.22 -5.02
C GLY A 373 19.16 17.75 -4.97
N VAL A 374 18.51 18.30 -3.95
CA VAL A 374 18.66 19.71 -3.59
C VAL A 374 19.67 19.75 -2.44
N LYS A 375 20.60 20.68 -2.51
CA LYS A 375 21.73 20.83 -1.59
C LYS A 375 21.28 21.33 -0.20
N ALA A 376 22.15 21.18 0.80
CA ALA A 376 22.12 22.07 1.97
C ALA A 376 22.27 23.52 1.47
N ALA A 377 21.58 24.47 2.10
CA ALA A 377 21.65 25.88 1.73
C ALA A 377 23.09 26.40 1.90
N GLY A 378 23.79 26.64 0.79
CA GLY A 378 25.21 27.08 0.80
C GLY A 378 25.75 27.37 -0.59
N ASP A 379 26.00 26.35 -1.41
CA ASP A 379 26.75 26.54 -2.66
C ASP A 379 25.97 26.03 -3.86
N GLY A 380 25.70 26.87 -4.86
CA GLY A 380 24.91 26.56 -6.07
C GLY A 380 25.33 25.26 -6.80
N PRO A 381 24.51 24.70 -7.69
CA PRO A 381 24.77 23.39 -8.32
C PRO A 381 26.17 23.33 -8.94
N GLU A 382 26.92 22.26 -8.65
CA GLU A 382 28.26 22.08 -9.19
C GLU A 382 28.16 21.84 -10.69
N ARG A 383 28.94 22.61 -11.45
CA ARG A 383 29.02 22.51 -12.90
C ARG A 383 30.30 21.77 -13.30
N THR A 384 30.29 21.14 -14.48
CA THR A 384 31.52 20.70 -15.15
C THR A 384 32.34 21.93 -15.50
N ASP A 385 33.61 21.74 -15.83
CA ASP A 385 34.47 22.83 -16.31
C ASP A 385 33.92 23.48 -17.60
N GLY A 386 33.04 22.77 -18.32
CA GLY A 386 32.29 23.27 -19.48
C GLY A 386 30.99 24.02 -19.16
N GLY A 387 30.66 24.22 -17.88
CA GLY A 387 29.46 24.97 -17.47
C GLY A 387 28.16 24.16 -17.48
N ASP A 388 28.18 22.90 -17.92
CA ASP A 388 27.05 21.98 -17.79
C ASP A 388 26.87 21.56 -16.33
N LEU A 389 25.66 21.18 -15.93
CA LEU A 389 25.48 20.49 -14.65
C LEU A 389 26.28 19.18 -14.69
N LYS A 390 27.09 18.87 -13.67
CA LYS A 390 27.78 17.57 -13.54
C LYS A 390 26.74 16.43 -13.50
N ALA A 391 26.34 15.92 -14.66
CA ALA A 391 25.47 14.77 -14.79
C ALA A 391 26.29 13.51 -14.46
N GLY A 392 26.16 12.99 -13.24
CA GLY A 392 26.84 11.75 -12.85
C GLY A 392 27.00 11.53 -11.34
N LEU A 393 27.05 12.59 -10.53
CA LEU A 393 27.31 12.48 -9.08
C LEU A 393 26.13 12.87 -8.18
N TYR A 394 25.04 13.38 -8.74
CA TYR A 394 23.97 14.07 -7.99
C TYR A 394 22.60 13.39 -7.99
N GLN A 395 22.45 12.22 -8.61
CA GLN A 395 21.31 11.35 -8.32
C GLN A 395 21.61 10.55 -7.05
N ARG A 396 21.74 11.25 -5.91
CA ARG A 396 21.70 10.54 -4.63
C ARG A 396 20.30 9.97 -4.51
N SER A 397 20.20 8.66 -4.32
CA SER A 397 19.00 7.90 -4.03
C SER A 397 18.38 8.36 -2.70
N GLY A 398 17.88 9.60 -2.64
CA GLY A 398 17.61 10.34 -1.40
C GLY A 398 16.17 10.26 -0.95
N VAL A 399 15.91 9.60 0.18
CA VAL A 399 14.59 9.65 0.83
C VAL A 399 14.33 11.06 1.34
N GLY A 400 13.15 11.60 1.07
CA GLY A 400 12.76 12.88 1.60
C GLY A 400 11.27 13.07 1.72
N MET A 401 10.92 14.27 2.17
CA MET A 401 9.59 14.56 2.64
C MET A 401 9.15 15.95 2.24
N HIS A 402 7.90 16.02 1.79
CA HIS A 402 7.36 17.20 1.14
C HIS A 402 5.94 17.48 1.60
N VAL A 403 5.68 18.73 1.94
CA VAL A 403 4.33 19.27 2.06
C VAL A 403 3.94 19.86 0.70
N ARG A 404 2.76 19.49 0.20
CA ARG A 404 2.26 19.91 -1.11
C ARG A 404 0.88 20.52 -0.95
N ALA A 405 0.72 21.75 -1.41
CA ALA A 405 -0.60 22.32 -1.63
C ALA A 405 -1.25 21.61 -2.81
N LEU A 406 -2.52 21.24 -2.65
CA LEU A 406 -3.31 20.62 -3.73
C LEU A 406 -4.01 21.62 -4.63
N GLU A 407 -4.08 22.88 -4.19
CA GLU A 407 -4.66 24.00 -4.91
C GLU A 407 -3.73 25.22 -4.86
N GLY A 408 -3.91 26.13 -5.83
CA GLY A 408 -3.28 27.45 -5.84
C GLY A 408 -2.04 27.61 -6.73
N PRO A 409 -1.63 28.86 -7.00
CA PRO A 409 -0.41 29.15 -7.75
C PRO A 409 0.80 28.58 -7.02
N ARG A 410 1.85 28.20 -7.77
CA ARG A 410 3.13 27.71 -7.21
C ARG A 410 3.59 28.68 -6.12
N ARG A 411 3.51 28.26 -4.84
CA ARG A 411 4.06 29.06 -3.74
C ARG A 411 5.58 29.25 -3.98
N PRO A 412 6.13 30.44 -3.72
CA PRO A 412 7.57 30.66 -3.73
C PRO A 412 8.26 29.65 -2.81
N ARG A 413 9.48 29.23 -3.16
CA ARG A 413 10.29 28.37 -2.29
C ARG A 413 10.62 29.14 -1.01
N ASP A 414 9.95 28.83 0.09
CA ASP A 414 10.42 29.26 1.40
C ASP A 414 11.76 28.58 1.66
N ARG A 415 12.81 29.39 1.78
CA ARG A 415 14.19 28.95 2.00
C ARG A 415 14.51 28.69 3.47
N ASP A 416 13.54 28.84 4.37
CA ASP A 416 13.77 28.68 5.80
C ASP A 416 13.96 27.20 6.20
N ARG A 417 15.25 26.88 6.36
CA ARG A 417 16.01 25.94 7.21
C ARG A 417 15.33 24.88 8.12
N ALA A 418 14.04 24.57 8.01
CA ALA A 418 13.48 23.41 8.70
C ALA A 418 13.78 22.11 7.93
N ALA A 419 13.69 20.95 8.60
CA ALA A 419 13.96 19.60 8.06
C ALA A 419 13.07 19.15 6.87
N TYR A 420 12.28 20.07 6.29
CA TYR A 420 11.29 19.83 5.24
C TYR A 420 11.50 20.81 4.10
N ARG A 421 11.30 20.34 2.87
CA ARG A 421 11.38 21.19 1.69
C ARG A 421 9.98 21.45 1.17
N SER A 422 9.50 22.69 1.34
CA SER A 422 8.38 23.18 0.55
C SER A 422 8.76 23.07 -0.93
N ARG A 423 7.98 22.32 -1.69
CA ARG A 423 8.12 22.23 -3.15
C ARG A 423 6.96 22.99 -3.79
N PRO A 424 7.17 23.59 -4.98
CA PRO A 424 6.05 24.10 -5.76
C PRO A 424 4.99 23.02 -5.91
N ALA A 425 3.72 23.44 -6.01
CA ALA A 425 2.59 22.52 -6.16
C ALA A 425 2.90 21.47 -7.23
N ALA A 426 2.87 20.20 -6.82
CA ALA A 426 2.96 19.08 -7.75
C ALA A 426 1.54 18.73 -8.19
N THR A 427 1.39 18.35 -9.45
CA THR A 427 0.09 17.90 -9.92
C THR A 427 -0.16 16.48 -9.42
N LEU A 428 -1.21 16.29 -8.61
CA LEU A 428 -1.70 14.95 -8.30
C LEU A 428 -2.39 14.37 -9.53
N LEU A 429 -1.99 13.16 -9.92
CA LEU A 429 -2.51 12.48 -11.11
C LEU A 429 -3.30 11.23 -10.76
N GLY A 430 -3.03 10.64 -9.61
CA GLY A 430 -3.89 9.61 -9.04
C GLY A 430 -3.50 9.20 -7.63
N ARG A 431 -4.46 8.61 -6.93
CA ARG A 431 -4.30 8.00 -5.61
C ARG A 431 -4.66 6.53 -5.72
N GLY A 432 -3.76 5.69 -5.28
CA GLY A 432 -3.96 4.26 -5.14
C GLY A 432 -3.98 3.84 -3.68
N ARG A 433 -4.94 3.00 -3.32
CA ARG A 433 -5.08 2.39 -1.99
C ARG A 433 -5.14 0.88 -2.15
N GLN A 434 -4.29 0.18 -1.40
CA GLN A 434 -4.14 -1.27 -1.44
C GLN A 434 -5.41 -1.98 -0.95
N SER A 435 -5.49 -3.28 -1.20
CA SER A 435 -6.41 -4.17 -0.50
C SER A 435 -5.82 -4.57 0.86
N ALA A 436 -6.64 -4.83 1.86
CA ALA A 436 -6.20 -5.52 3.09
C ALA A 436 -5.62 -6.91 2.77
N VAL A 437 -6.14 -7.56 1.72
CA VAL A 437 -5.65 -8.86 1.24
C VAL A 437 -4.23 -8.77 0.69
N ASP A 438 -3.80 -7.60 0.22
CA ASP A 438 -2.42 -7.41 -0.29
C ASP A 438 -1.36 -7.57 0.81
N PHE A 439 -1.77 -7.54 2.09
CA PHE A 439 -0.89 -7.70 3.26
C PHE A 439 -0.96 -9.12 3.85
N GLU A 440 -1.82 -9.99 3.32
CA GLU A 440 -1.87 -11.41 3.68
C GLU A 440 -0.84 -12.21 2.86
N GLU A 441 -0.33 -13.30 3.44
CA GLU A 441 0.55 -14.21 2.71
C GLU A 441 -0.25 -15.10 1.77
N HIS A 442 0.02 -14.98 0.47
CA HIS A 442 -0.61 -15.81 -0.57
C HIS A 442 0.44 -16.25 -1.60
N SER A 443 0.06 -17.16 -2.49
CA SER A 443 0.84 -17.39 -3.71
C SER A 443 0.16 -16.68 -4.88
N PHE A 444 0.92 -15.97 -5.71
CA PHE A 444 0.37 -15.28 -6.86
C PHE A 444 0.87 -15.88 -8.16
N ALA A 445 0.12 -15.60 -9.22
CA ALA A 445 0.55 -15.87 -10.58
C ALA A 445 0.48 -14.58 -11.38
N SER A 446 1.57 -14.31 -12.11
CA SER A 446 1.66 -13.20 -13.06
C SER A 446 0.61 -13.26 -14.18
N ARG A 447 -0.19 -14.31 -14.30
CA ARG A 447 -1.24 -14.43 -15.34
C ARG A 447 -2.46 -15.11 -14.77
N THR A 448 -3.57 -14.98 -15.46
CA THR A 448 -4.79 -15.72 -15.16
C THR A 448 -4.52 -17.21 -15.29
N VAL A 449 -4.73 -17.96 -14.22
CA VAL A 449 -4.65 -19.42 -14.24
C VAL A 449 -5.88 -19.97 -14.97
N PRO A 450 -5.71 -20.87 -15.97
CA PRO A 450 -6.85 -21.48 -16.67
C PRO A 450 -7.76 -22.27 -15.73
N GLU A 451 -9.06 -22.32 -16.03
CA GLU A 451 -10.06 -23.04 -15.20
C GLU A 451 -9.68 -24.51 -14.96
N ALA A 452 -9.08 -25.19 -15.95
CA ALA A 452 -8.63 -26.57 -15.82
C ALA A 452 -7.54 -26.79 -14.75
N LEU A 453 -6.84 -25.72 -14.35
CA LEU A 453 -5.80 -25.75 -13.31
C LEU A 453 -6.26 -25.02 -12.04
N ARG A 454 -7.54 -24.64 -11.95
CA ARG A 454 -8.07 -23.82 -10.85
C ARG A 454 -7.83 -24.44 -9.48
N PHE A 455 -7.88 -25.75 -9.35
CA PHE A 455 -7.66 -26.45 -8.08
C PHE A 455 -6.26 -27.08 -7.98
N THR A 456 -5.35 -26.77 -8.90
CA THR A 456 -3.96 -27.25 -8.84
C THR A 456 -3.14 -26.37 -7.90
N PRO A 457 -2.62 -26.92 -6.78
CA PRO A 457 -1.81 -26.14 -5.84
C PRO A 457 -0.58 -25.49 -6.48
N PRO A 458 -0.09 -24.35 -5.98
CA PRO A 458 1.05 -23.62 -6.55
C PRO A 458 2.31 -24.48 -6.74
N GLU A 459 2.60 -25.35 -5.77
CA GLU A 459 3.74 -26.28 -5.80
C GLU A 459 3.62 -27.37 -6.87
N GLN A 460 2.40 -27.65 -7.34
CA GLN A 460 2.12 -28.64 -8.38
C GLN A 460 2.03 -28.01 -9.78
N LEU A 461 1.93 -26.68 -9.90
CA LEU A 461 2.04 -26.00 -11.17
C LEU A 461 3.47 -26.17 -11.69
N SER A 462 3.65 -27.12 -12.60
CA SER A 462 4.97 -27.46 -13.15
C SER A 462 5.64 -26.25 -13.78
N ARG A 463 6.98 -26.24 -13.85
CA ARG A 463 7.72 -25.23 -14.66
C ARG A 463 7.17 -25.12 -16.09
N ARG A 464 6.68 -26.23 -16.66
CA ARG A 464 6.06 -26.29 -17.99
C ARG A 464 4.68 -25.62 -18.04
N ASP A 465 3.89 -25.71 -16.99
CA ASP A 465 2.61 -24.99 -16.88
C ASP A 465 2.87 -23.51 -16.66
N GLN A 466 3.86 -23.16 -15.84
CA GLN A 466 4.38 -21.80 -15.71
C GLN A 466 4.89 -21.27 -17.07
N GLU A 467 5.55 -22.10 -17.89
CA GLU A 467 6.02 -21.75 -19.23
C GLU A 467 4.92 -21.71 -20.30
N ARG A 468 3.92 -22.60 -20.29
CA ARG A 468 2.74 -22.54 -21.19
C ARG A 468 1.89 -21.32 -20.86
N ILE A 469 1.72 -21.05 -19.58
CA ILE A 469 1.17 -19.80 -19.08
C ILE A 469 2.00 -18.65 -19.65
N ARG A 470 3.35 -18.71 -19.67
CA ARG A 470 4.27 -17.69 -20.28
C ARG A 470 4.21 -17.56 -21.82
N MET A 471 4.01 -18.63 -22.59
CA MET A 471 4.14 -18.63 -24.06
C MET A 471 2.89 -18.14 -24.80
N ARG A 472 1.68 -18.27 -24.22
CA ARG A 472 0.42 -17.86 -24.88
C ARG A 472 0.14 -16.34 -24.92
N ALA A 473 1.06 -15.49 -24.47
CA ALA A 473 0.92 -14.01 -24.52
C ALA A 473 1.85 -13.33 -25.53
N GLN A 474 2.58 -14.10 -26.33
CA GLN A 474 3.35 -13.58 -27.47
C GLN A 474 2.62 -13.79 -28.81
N LYS A 475 1.50 -14.50 -28.78
CA LYS A 475 0.48 -14.50 -29.82
C LYS A 475 -0.65 -13.61 -29.33
#